data_AF-A0ABD5HMU8-F1
#
_entry.id   AF-A0ABD5HMU8-F1
#
_cell.length_a   1.000
_cell.length_b   1.000
_cell.length_c   1.000
_cell.angle_alpha   90.00
_cell.angle_beta   90.00
_cell.angle_gamma   90.00
#
_symmetry.space_group_name_H-M   'P 1'
#
loop_
_entity.id
_entity.type
_entity.pdbx_description
1 polymer ?
#
loop_
_entity_poly.entity_id
_entity_poly.type
_entity_poly.pdbx_seq_one_letter_code
_entity_poly.pdbx_strand_id
1 'polypeptide(L)'
;MIKKKGLGFNAITALIMLTTSNCVIAEEYQLPATINNPVVMPVGADGFQNGAAKAIIPGQAGSEQSGAQTNLSEAGNAQGQKPTTDLPTVQLSPASNASPAVSAITGALSNNPSLPGFDAQTRSGAIDSYGRPTGTSSQQNATNATATSKADELYVEARNRYKEVQRVNVPPGGNVVLPVSRGLQNRISTSFKNASVSTSTPAEEASIFVNGGDVFISTNTDKPIGIMLSEDQVPESTYNLTLVPLDVPGAMISVTTSLSPSMQAKRETSLDKQNYEEMLARSQSEELAPTDPKQDDHKQRIIDLLTPVALGEVPSGFSLQQDRLSRIPAPEQSPCNFNMYAKLGQRLVGSRELIDVILVKNDKPYGQIVADQQCMAEGVIASALFDKAYLQPGEETELYIVRDKLFKEREARVTTRPSLIRK
;
A
#
# COMPACT_ATOMS: atom_id res chain seq x y z
N MET A 1 21.86 67.75 -64.98
CA MET A 1 23.11 67.26 -64.36
C MET A 1 22.83 66.96 -62.89
N ILE A 2 23.31 65.82 -62.39
CA ILE A 2 23.62 65.51 -60.98
C ILE A 2 22.50 64.91 -60.11
N LYS A 3 22.60 63.58 -59.96
CA LYS A 3 22.17 62.77 -58.81
C LYS A 3 22.59 63.44 -57.49
N LYS A 4 21.64 63.76 -56.60
CA LYS A 4 21.86 64.01 -55.15
C LYS A 4 21.81 62.64 -54.43
N LYS A 5 22.90 62.24 -53.75
CA LYS A 5 23.17 62.39 -52.28
C LYS A 5 21.99 61.87 -51.46
N GLY A 6 22.11 60.77 -50.72
CA GLY A 6 23.00 60.48 -49.58
C GLY A 6 22.06 59.92 -48.48
N LEU A 7 22.41 59.17 -47.44
CA LEU A 7 23.65 58.91 -46.71
C LEU A 7 23.27 57.80 -45.69
N GLY A 8 24.20 56.94 -45.28
CA GLY A 8 24.02 56.09 -44.07
C GLY A 8 24.65 54.70 -44.17
N PHE A 9 25.91 54.61 -43.79
CA PHE A 9 26.74 53.39 -43.78
C PHE A 9 26.65 52.69 -42.42
N ASN A 10 26.44 51.36 -42.47
CA ASN A 10 27.00 50.27 -41.67
C ASN A 10 27.24 50.45 -40.15
N ALA A 11 26.52 49.64 -39.39
CA ALA A 11 27.01 49.02 -38.16
C ALA A 11 26.84 47.49 -38.28
N ILE A 12 27.97 46.79 -38.20
CA ILE A 12 28.10 45.34 -38.10
C ILE A 12 27.85 44.98 -36.63
N THR A 13 26.89 44.10 -36.35
CA THR A 13 26.91 43.32 -35.11
C THR A 13 26.29 41.96 -35.36
N ALA A 14 27.09 40.93 -35.08
CA ALA A 14 26.80 39.53 -35.29
C ALA A 14 25.68 39.02 -34.38
N LEU A 15 24.82 38.14 -34.91
CA LEU A 15 24.06 37.21 -34.08
C LEU A 15 24.17 35.80 -34.65
N ILE A 16 24.68 34.94 -33.79
CA ILE A 16 25.04 33.54 -33.97
C ILE A 16 23.76 32.71 -34.19
N MET A 17 23.67 32.04 -35.35
CA MET A 17 22.67 30.99 -35.59
C MET A 17 23.09 29.72 -34.86
N LEU A 18 22.49 29.47 -33.69
CA LEU A 18 22.50 28.16 -33.04
C LEU A 18 21.34 27.35 -33.61
N THR A 19 21.68 26.41 -34.49
CA THR A 19 20.81 25.29 -34.88
C THR A 19 20.72 24.30 -33.71
N THR A 20 19.61 24.31 -32.98
CA THR A 20 19.25 23.19 -32.11
C THR A 20 18.31 22.26 -32.87
N SER A 21 18.87 21.16 -33.34
CA SER A 21 18.13 19.96 -33.73
C SER A 21 17.38 19.42 -32.51
N ASN A 22 16.05 19.51 -32.50
CA ASN A 22 15.24 18.66 -31.63
C ASN A 22 15.02 17.33 -32.36
N CYS A 23 15.98 16.42 -32.18
CA CYS A 23 15.72 14.99 -32.33
C CYS A 23 14.89 14.56 -31.13
N VAL A 24 13.62 14.21 -31.37
CA VAL A 24 12.83 13.41 -30.43
C VAL A 24 13.37 11.99 -30.53
N ILE A 25 14.13 11.57 -29.53
CA ILE A 25 14.44 10.16 -29.30
C ILE A 25 13.18 9.56 -28.69
N ALA A 26 12.49 8.72 -29.46
CA ALA A 26 11.47 7.83 -28.93
C ALA A 26 12.20 6.79 -28.08
N GLU A 27 12.03 6.85 -26.76
CA GLU A 27 12.43 5.76 -25.88
C GLU A 27 11.40 4.64 -26.02
N GLU A 28 11.91 3.52 -26.52
CA GLU A 28 11.23 2.26 -26.77
C GLU A 28 10.85 1.63 -25.42
N TYR A 29 9.59 1.76 -25.03
CA TYR A 29 9.08 1.13 -23.80
C TYR A 29 8.88 -0.38 -24.04
N GLN A 30 9.94 -1.16 -23.83
CA GLN A 30 9.88 -2.62 -23.83
C GLN A 30 9.29 -3.13 -22.52
N LEU A 31 8.16 -3.83 -22.61
CA LEU A 31 7.57 -4.61 -21.53
C LEU A 31 8.59 -5.67 -21.04
N PRO A 32 8.83 -5.82 -19.73
CA PRO A 32 9.70 -6.88 -19.25
C PRO A 32 9.05 -8.24 -19.49
N ALA A 33 9.82 -9.11 -20.13
CA ALA A 33 9.46 -10.49 -20.42
C ALA A 33 9.11 -11.26 -19.14
N THR A 34 8.00 -11.99 -19.22
CA THR A 34 7.57 -13.03 -18.28
C THR A 34 8.69 -14.06 -18.07
N ILE A 35 9.23 -14.14 -16.85
CA ILE A 35 10.03 -15.29 -16.41
C ILE A 35 9.08 -16.32 -15.82
N ASN A 36 8.75 -17.32 -16.64
CA ASN A 36 8.28 -18.62 -16.20
C ASN A 36 9.41 -19.31 -15.43
N ASN A 37 9.20 -19.64 -14.16
CA ASN A 37 9.94 -20.74 -13.54
C ASN A 37 8.92 -21.65 -12.81
N PRO A 38 8.80 -22.92 -13.21
CA PRO A 38 7.81 -23.83 -12.64
C PRO A 38 8.23 -24.25 -11.23
N VAL A 39 7.34 -24.02 -10.25
CA VAL A 39 7.44 -24.67 -8.94
C VAL A 39 7.12 -26.15 -9.13
N VAL A 40 8.18 -26.96 -9.13
CA VAL A 40 8.12 -28.42 -9.07
C VAL A 40 7.66 -28.80 -7.66
N MET A 41 6.47 -29.39 -7.56
CA MET A 41 6.02 -30.09 -6.35
C MET A 41 6.72 -31.45 -6.24
N PRO A 42 7.34 -31.81 -5.11
CA PRO A 42 7.69 -33.20 -4.85
C PRO A 42 6.49 -33.94 -4.23
N VAL A 43 5.91 -34.81 -5.04
CA VAL A 43 5.07 -35.94 -4.61
C VAL A 43 6.01 -36.99 -4.00
N GLY A 44 5.67 -37.53 -2.82
CA GLY A 44 6.52 -38.45 -2.07
C GLY A 44 6.57 -39.89 -2.59
N ALA A 45 7.55 -40.66 -2.11
CA ALA A 45 7.48 -42.11 -1.87
C ALA A 45 8.80 -42.69 -1.27
N ASP A 46 8.60 -43.47 -0.20
CA ASP A 46 9.30 -44.71 0.19
C ASP A 46 10.59 -44.71 1.04
N GLY A 47 10.45 -45.31 2.23
CA GLY A 47 11.57 -45.93 2.95
C GLY A 47 11.37 -46.17 4.45
N PHE A 48 10.47 -47.08 4.86
CA PHE A 48 10.75 -48.27 5.69
C PHE A 48 9.54 -48.76 6.49
N GLN A 49 9.21 -50.03 6.25
CA GLN A 49 8.16 -50.80 6.89
C GLN A 49 8.60 -51.45 8.22
N ASN A 50 7.57 -51.86 8.96
CA ASN A 50 7.45 -52.99 9.89
C ASN A 50 7.57 -52.65 11.40
N GLY A 51 6.57 -52.98 12.23
CA GLY A 51 5.35 -53.70 11.90
C GLY A 51 4.43 -54.01 13.07
N ALA A 52 3.44 -54.83 12.71
CA ALA A 52 2.45 -55.53 13.51
C ALA A 52 1.36 -54.69 14.19
N ALA A 53 0.10 -55.10 14.26
CA ALA A 53 -0.72 -56.05 13.51
C ALA A 53 -2.13 -55.95 14.15
N LYS A 54 -3.19 -55.94 13.31
CA LYS A 54 -4.57 -56.36 13.62
C LYS A 54 -5.36 -55.49 14.64
N ALA A 55 -6.68 -55.29 14.55
CA ALA A 55 -7.73 -55.75 13.65
C ALA A 55 -8.85 -54.70 13.58
N ILE A 56 -9.51 -54.67 12.42
CA ILE A 56 -10.83 -54.09 12.10
C ILE A 56 -11.88 -54.92 12.91
N ILE A 57 -13.05 -54.49 13.43
CA ILE A 57 -14.20 -53.75 12.88
C ILE A 57 -15.16 -53.31 14.07
N PRO A 58 -16.39 -52.76 13.86
CA PRO A 58 -16.77 -51.35 14.07
C PRO A 58 -17.89 -51.16 15.14
N GLY A 59 -18.46 -49.96 15.28
CA GLY A 59 -19.84 -49.83 15.75
C GLY A 59 -20.19 -48.58 16.57
N GLN A 60 -20.94 -47.70 15.91
CA GLN A 60 -22.09 -46.89 16.39
C GLN A 60 -22.30 -46.56 17.88
N ALA A 61 -22.44 -45.24 18.10
CA ALA A 61 -23.59 -44.52 18.67
C ALA A 61 -24.07 -44.75 20.12
N GLY A 62 -24.41 -43.61 20.75
CA GLY A 62 -25.17 -43.49 22.01
C GLY A 62 -24.26 -43.03 23.15
N SER A 63 -24.35 -41.82 23.70
CA SER A 63 -25.46 -41.07 24.33
C SER A 63 -25.14 -40.90 25.82
N GLU A 64 -25.35 -39.67 26.30
CA GLU A 64 -25.54 -39.28 27.71
C GLU A 64 -24.28 -39.26 28.60
N GLN A 65 -23.78 -38.10 29.04
CA GLN A 65 -24.32 -37.09 29.96
C GLN A 65 -24.10 -37.44 31.44
N SER A 66 -23.65 -36.43 32.19
CA SER A 66 -23.44 -36.39 33.66
C SER A 66 -22.12 -37.03 34.12
N GLY A 67 -21.32 -36.43 35.00
CA GLY A 67 -21.47 -35.26 35.86
C GLY A 67 -20.45 -35.38 37.01
N ALA A 68 -20.11 -34.24 37.63
CA ALA A 68 -19.51 -34.06 38.96
C ALA A 68 -18.16 -34.77 39.26
N GLN A 69 -17.07 -34.01 39.39
CA GLN A 69 -16.57 -33.44 40.66
C GLN A 69 -16.26 -34.46 41.77
N THR A 70 -14.98 -34.47 42.20
CA THR A 70 -14.42 -34.47 43.59
C THR A 70 -13.07 -35.21 43.58
N ASN A 71 -11.96 -34.50 43.75
CA ASN A 71 -11.25 -34.17 45.00
C ASN A 71 -10.40 -35.32 45.57
N LEU A 72 -9.12 -34.99 45.81
CA LEU A 72 -8.28 -35.27 47.00
C LEU A 72 -8.30 -36.74 47.50
N SER A 73 -7.22 -37.46 47.73
CA SER A 73 -5.84 -37.15 48.11
C SER A 73 -5.33 -38.47 48.68
N GLU A 74 -4.10 -38.90 48.45
CA GLU A 74 -3.42 -39.71 49.48
C GLU A 74 -1.90 -39.74 49.29
N ALA A 75 -1.24 -39.47 50.42
CA ALA A 75 0.19 -39.46 50.60
C ALA A 75 0.72 -40.88 50.84
N GLY A 76 1.98 -41.13 50.47
CA GLY A 76 2.66 -42.39 50.77
C GLY A 76 4.17 -42.26 50.61
N ASN A 77 4.84 -42.08 51.74
CA ASN A 77 6.25 -41.80 51.96
C ASN A 77 7.15 -43.04 51.74
N ALA A 78 8.32 -42.92 51.10
CA ALA A 78 9.42 -43.88 51.27
C ALA A 78 10.78 -43.25 50.89
N GLN A 79 11.69 -43.28 51.85
CA GLN A 79 13.07 -42.79 51.79
C GLN A 79 13.99 -43.69 50.95
N GLY A 80 14.87 -43.05 50.17
CA GLY A 80 16.31 -43.32 50.19
C GLY A 80 16.90 -44.30 49.17
N GLN A 81 17.49 -43.76 48.09
CA GLN A 81 18.84 -44.14 47.63
C GLN A 81 19.42 -43.07 46.68
N LYS A 82 20.65 -42.65 46.96
CA LYS A 82 21.42 -41.59 46.28
C LYS A 82 22.06 -42.12 44.99
N PRO A 83 21.90 -41.47 43.82
CA PRO A 83 22.78 -41.67 42.69
C PRO A 83 23.98 -40.72 42.75
N THR A 84 25.10 -41.24 42.31
CA THR A 84 26.45 -40.69 42.37
C THR A 84 26.66 -39.51 41.42
N THR A 85 27.42 -38.52 41.88
CA THR A 85 28.08 -37.51 41.06
C THR A 85 29.06 -38.19 40.12
N ASP A 86 28.76 -38.17 38.82
CA ASP A 86 29.73 -38.11 37.71
C ASP A 86 28.97 -37.63 36.46
N LEU A 87 29.40 -36.50 35.88
CA LEU A 87 28.94 -36.09 34.55
C LEU A 87 29.62 -36.99 33.51
N PRO A 88 28.94 -37.38 32.42
CA PRO A 88 29.57 -38.17 31.38
C PRO A 88 30.67 -37.39 30.68
N THR A 89 31.91 -37.90 30.74
CA THR A 89 33.05 -37.38 29.98
C THR A 89 32.89 -37.83 28.52
N VAL A 90 32.51 -36.90 27.64
CA VAL A 90 32.51 -37.15 26.20
C VAL A 90 33.95 -37.03 25.70
N GLN A 91 34.56 -38.14 25.25
CA GLN A 91 35.84 -38.09 24.56
C GLN A 91 35.65 -37.52 23.15
N LEU A 92 36.30 -36.40 22.87
CA LEU A 92 36.33 -35.79 21.54
C LEU A 92 37.20 -36.64 20.59
N SER A 93 36.78 -36.73 19.33
CA SER A 93 37.51 -37.46 18.29
C SER A 93 38.90 -36.83 18.01
N PRO A 94 39.90 -37.60 17.54
CA PRO A 94 41.25 -37.09 17.30
C PRO A 94 41.31 -35.89 16.35
N ALA A 95 40.38 -35.82 15.37
CA ALA A 95 40.25 -34.70 14.45
C ALA A 95 39.75 -33.39 15.11
N SER A 96 38.99 -33.51 16.20
CA SER A 96 38.48 -32.36 16.97
C SER A 96 39.57 -31.75 17.85
N ASN A 97 40.51 -32.56 18.36
CA ASN A 97 41.65 -32.10 19.17
C ASN A 97 42.75 -31.41 18.35
N ALA A 98 42.75 -31.56 17.02
CA ALA A 98 43.73 -30.91 16.13
C ALA A 98 43.24 -29.55 15.58
N SER A 99 42.03 -29.12 15.92
CA SER A 99 41.46 -27.87 15.41
C SER A 99 41.99 -26.65 16.20
N PRO A 100 42.56 -25.62 15.52
CA PRO A 100 43.03 -24.40 16.17
C PRO A 100 41.95 -23.68 16.99
N ALA A 101 40.69 -23.79 16.58
CA ALA A 101 39.55 -23.21 17.29
C ALA A 101 39.25 -23.93 18.62
N VAL A 102 39.46 -25.25 18.69
CA VAL A 102 39.26 -26.04 19.91
C VAL A 102 40.41 -25.79 20.90
N SER A 103 41.63 -25.64 20.40
CA SER A 103 42.79 -25.22 21.22
C SER A 103 42.65 -23.80 21.78
N ALA A 104 42.08 -22.87 21.00
CA ALA A 104 41.80 -21.51 21.46
C ALA A 104 40.73 -21.45 22.56
N ILE A 105 39.67 -22.25 22.44
CA ILE A 105 38.61 -22.36 23.46
C ILE A 105 39.15 -23.04 24.72
N THR A 106 39.91 -24.13 24.58
CA THR A 106 40.51 -24.86 25.72
C THR A 106 41.54 -23.98 26.45
N GLY A 107 42.35 -23.22 25.72
CA GLY A 107 43.29 -22.25 26.29
C GLY A 107 42.61 -21.06 26.98
N ALA A 108 41.45 -20.63 26.49
CA ALA A 108 40.64 -19.57 27.11
C ALA A 108 39.92 -20.04 28.38
N LEU A 109 39.58 -21.34 28.48
CA LEU A 109 39.00 -21.95 29.68
C LEU A 109 40.05 -22.28 30.76
N SER A 110 41.29 -22.61 30.38
CA SER A 110 42.39 -22.81 31.33
C SER A 110 42.93 -21.50 31.92
N ASN A 111 42.76 -20.39 31.20
CA ASN A 111 43.11 -19.06 31.67
C ASN A 111 41.88 -18.40 32.29
N ASN A 112 41.57 -18.80 33.53
CA ASN A 112 40.46 -18.31 34.34
C ASN A 112 40.39 -16.76 34.32
N PRO A 113 39.42 -16.11 33.62
CA PRO A 113 39.32 -14.67 33.63
C PRO A 113 38.67 -14.25 34.95
N SER A 114 39.46 -13.66 35.85
CA SER A 114 38.93 -13.07 37.08
C SER A 114 37.98 -11.92 36.74
N LEU A 115 36.71 -12.08 37.10
CA LEU A 115 35.72 -11.00 37.05
C LEU A 115 36.08 -9.94 38.10
N PRO A 116 36.18 -8.65 37.75
CA PRO A 116 36.39 -7.58 38.72
C PRO A 116 35.22 -7.56 39.71
N GLY A 117 35.49 -7.91 40.97
CA GLY A 117 34.50 -7.98 42.05
C GLY A 117 34.43 -9.31 42.79
N PHE A 118 34.99 -10.40 42.25
CA PHE A 118 34.98 -11.70 42.95
C PHE A 118 36.04 -11.78 44.07
N ASP A 119 37.19 -11.09 43.90
CA ASP A 119 38.28 -11.06 44.88
C ASP A 119 37.97 -10.17 46.12
N ALA A 120 36.92 -9.35 46.05
CA ALA A 120 36.49 -8.50 47.16
C ALA A 120 35.63 -9.25 48.18
N GLN A 121 35.04 -10.40 47.79
CA GLN A 121 34.15 -11.18 48.67
C GLN A 121 34.86 -12.35 49.36
N THR A 122 36.07 -12.71 48.93
CA THR A 122 36.88 -13.79 49.52
C THR A 122 37.81 -13.30 50.64
N ARG A 123 37.88 -11.99 50.91
CA ARG A 123 38.75 -11.41 51.94
C ARG A 123 38.06 -11.11 53.28
N SER A 124 36.75 -11.34 53.40
CA SER A 124 36.01 -11.13 54.65
C SER A 124 34.99 -12.26 54.92
N GLY A 125 35.38 -13.23 55.74
CA GLY A 125 34.44 -14.11 56.44
C GLY A 125 34.36 -15.54 55.91
N ALA A 126 34.40 -16.49 56.85
CA ALA A 126 34.57 -17.92 56.65
C ALA A 126 33.56 -18.58 55.70
N ILE A 127 34.08 -19.49 54.88
CA ILE A 127 33.37 -20.38 53.96
C ILE A 127 33.43 -21.79 54.56
N ASP A 128 32.30 -22.52 54.57
CA ASP A 128 32.30 -23.91 55.01
C ASP A 128 32.92 -24.86 53.96
N SER A 129 33.10 -26.14 54.31
CA SER A 129 33.68 -27.18 53.44
C SER A 129 32.88 -27.45 52.16
N TYR A 130 31.73 -26.80 51.95
CA TYR A 130 30.88 -26.87 50.76
C TYR A 130 30.74 -25.52 50.04
N GLY A 131 31.54 -24.51 50.41
CA GLY A 131 31.65 -23.25 49.69
C GLY A 131 30.52 -22.25 49.92
N ARG A 132 29.80 -22.33 51.05
CA ARG A 132 28.76 -21.34 51.40
C ARG A 132 29.28 -20.31 52.41
N PRO A 133 28.97 -19.01 52.25
CA PRO A 133 29.33 -18.00 53.24
C PRO A 133 28.46 -18.14 54.49
N THR A 134 29.07 -18.40 55.64
CA THR A 134 28.37 -18.49 56.93
C THR A 134 28.47 -17.15 57.65
N GLY A 135 27.47 -16.29 57.45
CA GLY A 135 27.33 -15.02 58.18
C GLY A 135 26.18 -15.10 59.17
N THR A 136 26.50 -15.10 60.47
CA THR A 136 25.58 -14.84 61.57
C THR A 136 25.11 -13.39 61.51
N SER A 137 23.79 -13.16 61.37
CA SER A 137 23.21 -11.82 61.42
C SER A 137 23.13 -11.33 62.87
N SER A 138 24.12 -10.56 63.31
CA SER A 138 23.91 -9.59 64.38
C SER A 138 23.03 -8.45 63.84
N GLN A 139 21.85 -8.25 64.44
CA GLN A 139 21.05 -7.05 64.26
C GLN A 139 21.88 -5.82 64.66
N GLN A 140 22.33 -5.06 63.68
CA GLN A 140 22.70 -3.67 63.87
C GLN A 140 22.02 -2.85 62.78
N ASN A 141 21.24 -1.88 63.25
CA ASN A 141 20.63 -0.82 62.46
C ASN A 141 21.68 -0.15 61.57
N ALA A 142 21.74 -0.57 60.32
CA ALA A 142 22.28 0.23 59.24
C ALA A 142 21.07 0.72 58.45
N THR A 143 20.89 2.04 58.42
CA THR A 143 20.01 2.73 57.47
C THR A 143 20.38 2.28 56.07
N ASN A 144 19.57 1.37 55.51
CA ASN A 144 19.69 0.90 54.14
C ASN A 144 19.39 2.07 53.20
N ALA A 145 20.44 2.70 52.67
CA ALA A 145 20.35 3.30 51.35
C ALA A 145 20.24 2.13 50.37
N THR A 146 18.99 1.73 50.08
CA THR A 146 18.67 0.77 49.04
C THR A 146 19.25 1.30 47.74
N ALA A 147 20.17 0.56 47.11
CA ALA A 147 20.58 0.86 45.75
C ALA A 147 19.32 0.80 44.88
N THR A 148 18.81 1.95 44.48
CA THR A 148 17.68 2.08 43.57
C THR A 148 18.00 1.31 42.30
N SER A 149 17.08 0.45 41.86
CA SER A 149 17.26 -0.21 40.57
C SER A 149 17.23 0.86 39.47
N LYS A 150 17.98 0.70 38.38
CA LYS A 150 17.94 1.65 37.26
C LYS A 150 16.53 1.87 36.69
N ALA A 151 15.64 0.89 36.85
CA ALA A 151 14.24 1.01 36.49
C ALA A 151 13.52 2.01 37.42
N ASP A 152 13.74 1.93 38.74
CA ASP A 152 13.15 2.88 39.70
C ASP A 152 13.61 4.31 39.45
N GLU A 153 14.88 4.51 39.09
CA GLU A 153 15.41 5.83 38.72
C GLU A 153 14.71 6.40 37.48
N LEU A 154 14.47 5.56 36.45
CA LEU A 154 13.73 5.95 35.25
C LEU A 154 12.29 6.35 35.56
N TYR A 155 11.59 5.61 36.42
CA TYR A 155 10.22 5.95 36.84
C TYR A 155 10.16 7.26 37.62
N VAL A 156 11.09 7.47 38.56
CA VAL A 156 11.17 8.71 39.34
C VAL A 156 11.45 9.90 38.42
N GLU A 157 12.38 9.74 37.48
CA GLU A 157 12.68 10.76 36.48
C GLU A 157 11.48 11.07 35.59
N ALA A 158 10.81 10.06 35.05
CA ALA A 158 9.61 10.21 34.23
C ALA A 158 8.50 10.93 34.99
N ARG A 159 8.27 10.56 36.27
CA ARG A 159 7.28 11.21 37.12
C ARG A 159 7.58 12.68 37.37
N ASN A 160 8.84 13.03 37.62
CA ASN A 160 9.27 14.41 37.82
C ASN A 160 9.18 15.25 36.54
N ARG A 161 9.31 14.62 35.37
CA ARG A 161 9.21 15.28 34.05
C ARG A 161 7.78 15.38 33.52
N TYR A 162 6.82 14.69 34.14
CA TYR A 162 5.45 14.66 33.66
C TYR A 162 4.82 16.06 33.64
N LYS A 163 4.18 16.35 32.51
CA LYS A 163 3.28 17.48 32.29
C LYS A 163 2.11 16.99 31.46
N GLU A 164 0.94 17.56 31.66
CA GLU A 164 -0.24 17.27 30.84
C GLU A 164 0.03 17.60 29.36
N VAL A 165 0.69 18.73 29.11
CA VAL A 165 1.16 19.14 27.78
C VAL A 165 2.68 19.11 27.73
N GLN A 166 3.22 18.26 26.88
CA GLN A 166 4.66 18.09 26.68
C GLN A 166 5.04 18.51 25.26
N ARG A 167 6.16 19.22 25.11
CA ARG A 167 6.70 19.59 23.81
C ARG A 167 8.15 19.14 23.75
N VAL A 168 8.48 18.32 22.77
CA VAL A 168 9.78 17.66 22.67
C VAL A 168 10.28 17.76 21.24
N ASN A 169 11.56 18.10 21.09
CA ASN A 169 12.24 18.08 19.80
C ASN A 169 13.11 16.82 19.74
N VAL A 170 12.88 15.96 18.75
CA VAL A 170 13.61 14.70 18.58
C VAL A 170 14.17 14.66 17.17
N PRO A 171 15.50 14.68 16.98
CA PRO A 171 16.08 14.54 15.66
C PRO A 171 15.88 13.11 15.13
N PRO A 172 15.93 12.91 13.80
CA PRO A 172 15.97 11.57 13.21
C PRO A 172 17.14 10.75 13.80
N GLY A 173 16.88 9.49 14.12
CA GLY A 173 17.76 8.58 14.85
C GLY A 173 17.80 8.82 16.37
N GLY A 174 17.08 9.81 16.89
CA GLY A 174 17.02 10.13 18.31
C GLY A 174 16.24 9.11 19.15
N ASN A 175 16.47 9.12 20.47
CA ASN A 175 15.69 8.35 21.44
C ASN A 175 15.29 9.25 22.60
N VAL A 176 14.00 9.29 22.95
CA VAL A 176 13.49 10.04 24.10
C VAL A 176 12.54 9.22 24.95
N VAL A 177 12.69 9.37 26.27
CA VAL A 177 11.79 8.80 27.27
C VAL A 177 10.68 9.81 27.59
N LEU A 178 9.42 9.37 27.53
CA LEU A 178 8.25 10.22 27.74
C LEU A 178 7.29 9.60 28.76
N PRO A 179 6.90 10.33 29.82
CA PRO A 179 5.84 9.88 30.72
C PRO A 179 4.48 9.96 30.04
N VAL A 180 3.70 8.89 30.16
CA VAL A 180 2.33 8.77 29.63
C VAL A 180 1.37 8.29 30.71
N SER A 181 0.07 8.56 30.57
CA SER A 181 -0.93 8.04 31.50
C SER A 181 -1.14 6.55 31.31
N ARG A 182 -1.24 5.83 32.43
CA ARG A 182 -1.76 4.47 32.51
C ARG A 182 -3.29 4.50 32.63
N GLY A 183 -3.99 3.61 31.94
CA GLY A 183 -5.45 3.49 31.98
C GLY A 183 -6.24 4.52 31.16
N LEU A 184 -5.58 5.56 30.67
CA LEU A 184 -6.19 6.62 29.86
C LEU A 184 -5.48 6.73 28.51
N GLN A 185 -6.20 7.23 27.51
CA GLN A 185 -5.65 7.47 26.18
C GLN A 185 -4.72 8.69 26.21
N ASN A 186 -3.54 8.52 25.60
CA ASN A 186 -2.55 9.57 25.37
C ASN A 186 -2.55 9.93 23.89
N ARG A 187 -2.25 11.18 23.57
CA ARG A 187 -2.06 11.64 22.18
C ARG A 187 -0.63 12.15 22.00
N ILE A 188 0.05 11.61 21.00
CA ILE A 188 1.36 12.05 20.52
C ILE A 188 1.16 12.68 19.15
N SER A 189 1.19 14.00 19.09
CA SER A 189 1.13 14.77 17.85
C SER A 189 2.53 14.96 17.29
N THR A 190 2.79 14.44 16.10
CA THR A 190 4.10 14.54 15.45
C THR A 190 4.10 15.66 14.40
N SER A 191 5.29 16.08 13.96
CA SER A 191 5.44 16.96 12.81
C SER A 191 5.35 16.24 11.46
N PHE A 192 5.08 14.93 11.45
CA PHE A 192 4.88 14.15 10.22
C PHE A 192 3.51 14.43 9.61
N LYS A 193 3.40 14.22 8.29
CA LYS A 193 2.10 14.31 7.60
C LYS A 193 1.30 13.03 7.82
N ASN A 194 1.96 11.90 7.59
CA ASN A 194 1.50 10.54 7.80
C ASN A 194 2.54 9.80 8.65
N ALA A 195 2.25 9.58 9.92
CA ALA A 195 3.11 8.82 10.81
C ALA A 195 2.94 7.31 10.54
N SER A 196 4.04 6.58 10.63
CA SER A 196 4.11 5.13 10.68
C SER A 196 4.70 4.71 12.02
N VAL A 197 4.08 3.72 12.66
CA VAL A 197 4.46 3.25 13.99
C VAL A 197 4.84 1.79 13.92
N SER A 198 6.00 1.47 14.48
CA SER A 198 6.44 0.09 14.71
C SER A 198 6.70 -0.11 16.20
N THR A 199 6.20 -1.22 16.76
CA THR A 199 6.39 -1.58 18.16
C THR A 199 6.55 -3.09 18.30
N SER A 200 7.30 -3.51 19.31
CA SER A 200 7.39 -4.91 19.73
C SER A 200 6.37 -5.27 20.81
N THR A 201 5.62 -4.29 21.32
CA THR A 201 4.64 -4.51 22.40
C THR A 201 3.40 -5.22 21.84
N PRO A 202 2.94 -6.32 22.46
CA PRO A 202 1.72 -7.00 22.04
C PRO A 202 0.47 -6.11 22.14
N ALA A 203 -0.50 -6.32 21.25
CA ALA A 203 -1.75 -5.55 21.22
C ALA A 203 -2.60 -5.67 22.51
N GLU A 204 -2.37 -6.72 23.31
CA GLU A 204 -3.03 -6.93 24.61
C GLU A 204 -2.50 -5.97 25.70
N GLU A 205 -1.23 -5.56 25.61
CA GLU A 205 -0.60 -4.68 26.60
C GLU A 205 -0.75 -3.19 26.24
N ALA A 206 -0.85 -2.86 24.94
CA ALA A 206 -1.03 -1.50 24.46
C ALA A 206 -1.84 -1.44 23.16
N SER A 207 -2.85 -0.56 23.12
CA SER A 207 -3.57 -0.22 21.91
C SER A 207 -2.97 1.03 21.28
N ILE A 208 -2.51 0.93 20.04
CA ILE A 208 -1.94 2.04 19.27
C ILE A 208 -2.81 2.27 18.04
N PHE A 209 -3.25 3.51 17.86
CA PHE A 209 -4.02 3.95 16.70
C PHE A 209 -3.35 5.17 16.07
N VAL A 210 -3.21 5.19 14.75
CA VAL A 210 -2.54 6.26 14.01
C VAL A 210 -3.53 6.94 13.09
N ASN A 211 -3.55 8.27 13.12
CA ASN A 211 -4.38 9.09 12.25
C ASN A 211 -3.55 10.27 11.72
N GLY A 212 -3.10 10.18 10.47
CA GLY A 212 -2.15 11.12 9.90
C GLY A 212 -0.88 11.22 10.75
N GLY A 213 -0.51 12.42 11.18
CA GLY A 213 0.62 12.67 12.07
C GLY A 213 0.35 12.46 13.57
N ASP A 214 -0.87 12.11 13.98
CA ASP A 214 -1.23 11.90 15.38
C ASP A 214 -1.25 10.40 15.74
N VAL A 215 -0.65 10.06 16.87
CA VAL A 215 -0.59 8.70 17.40
C VAL A 215 -1.27 8.65 18.76
N PHE A 216 -2.28 7.81 18.88
CA PHE A 216 -3.06 7.60 20.09
C PHE A 216 -2.65 6.29 20.75
N ILE A 217 -2.31 6.35 22.03
CA ILE A 217 -1.76 5.21 22.76
C ILE A 217 -2.49 5.07 24.09
N SER A 218 -3.05 3.89 24.32
CA SER A 218 -3.65 3.53 25.60
C SER A 218 -3.01 2.25 26.10
N THR A 219 -2.66 2.22 27.38
CA THR A 219 -2.04 1.07 28.01
C THR A 219 -2.49 0.91 29.45
N ASN A 220 -2.64 -0.33 29.88
CA ASN A 220 -2.93 -0.69 31.26
C ASN A 220 -1.72 -1.32 31.97
N THR A 221 -0.61 -1.56 31.23
CA THR A 221 0.62 -2.11 31.82
C THR A 221 1.39 -1.02 32.55
N ASP A 222 2.14 -1.42 33.56
CA ASP A 222 3.14 -0.57 34.21
C ASP A 222 4.46 -0.55 33.42
N LYS A 223 4.73 -1.56 32.60
CA LYS A 223 5.98 -1.72 31.84
C LYS A 223 6.20 -0.58 30.81
N PRO A 224 7.45 -0.14 30.59
CA PRO A 224 7.76 0.80 29.52
C PRO A 224 7.46 0.23 28.12
N ILE A 225 6.96 1.07 27.23
CA ILE A 225 6.59 0.71 25.85
C ILE A 225 7.55 1.41 24.88
N GLY A 226 8.24 0.62 24.05
CA GLY A 226 9.08 1.14 22.98
C GLY A 226 8.29 1.28 21.68
N ILE A 227 8.29 2.48 21.10
CA ILE A 227 7.73 2.72 19.77
C ILE A 227 8.77 3.39 18.87
N MET A 228 8.82 2.97 17.62
CA MET A 228 9.55 3.63 16.55
C MET A 228 8.54 4.39 15.70
N LEU A 229 8.80 5.68 15.49
CA LEU A 229 7.95 6.57 14.71
C LEU A 229 8.74 7.07 13.50
N SER A 230 8.16 6.96 12.32
CA SER A 230 8.71 7.52 11.08
C SER A 230 7.61 8.20 10.28
N GLU A 231 7.98 9.07 9.34
CA GLU A 231 7.10 9.46 8.26
C GLU A 231 6.90 8.26 7.32
N ASP A 232 5.68 8.08 6.81
CA ASP A 232 5.38 7.03 5.84
C ASP A 232 6.26 7.17 4.59
N GLN A 233 6.77 6.04 4.08
CA GLN A 233 7.73 5.95 2.97
C GLN A 233 9.06 6.72 3.14
N VAL A 234 9.35 7.31 4.31
CA VAL A 234 10.62 7.98 4.60
C VAL A 234 11.25 7.39 5.87
N PRO A 235 11.76 6.15 5.82
CA PRO A 235 12.30 5.47 7.01
C PRO A 235 13.53 6.16 7.59
N GLU A 236 14.23 7.02 6.85
CA GLU A 236 15.37 7.78 7.39
C GLU A 236 14.95 8.83 8.44
N SER A 237 13.65 9.17 8.49
CA SER A 237 13.10 10.11 9.48
C SER A 237 12.84 9.49 10.85
N THR A 238 13.09 8.18 11.00
CA THR A 238 12.70 7.41 12.19
C THR A 238 13.34 7.92 13.47
N TYR A 239 12.57 7.99 14.55
CA TYR A 239 13.07 8.16 15.91
C TYR A 239 12.35 7.23 16.90
N ASN A 240 12.99 6.98 18.04
CA ASN A 240 12.49 6.05 19.05
C ASN A 240 11.90 6.83 20.23
N LEU A 241 10.72 6.42 20.68
CA LEU A 241 10.13 6.90 21.93
C LEU A 241 9.99 5.73 22.91
N THR A 242 10.42 5.96 24.15
CA THR A 242 10.21 5.02 25.26
C THR A 242 9.16 5.63 26.18
N LEU A 243 7.95 5.07 26.15
CA LEU A 243 6.82 5.57 26.92
C LEU A 243 6.82 4.90 28.29
N VAL A 244 6.76 5.70 29.35
CA VAL A 244 6.73 5.22 30.74
C VAL A 244 5.32 5.47 31.29
N PRO A 245 4.50 4.42 31.50
CA PRO A 245 3.16 4.56 32.06
C PRO A 245 3.20 5.00 33.52
N LEU A 246 2.42 6.02 33.87
CA LEU A 246 2.27 6.56 35.21
C LEU A 246 0.79 6.74 35.57
N ASP A 247 0.47 6.71 36.87
CA ASP A 247 -0.87 7.01 37.38
C ASP A 247 -1.11 8.52 37.42
N VAL A 248 -1.29 9.09 36.22
CA VAL A 248 -1.46 10.52 35.97
C VAL A 248 -2.56 10.74 34.92
N PRO A 249 -3.13 11.95 34.79
CA PRO A 249 -4.08 12.27 33.72
C PRO A 249 -3.50 12.07 32.31
N GLY A 250 -4.38 11.97 31.30
CA GLY A 250 -3.99 11.80 29.90
C GLY A 250 -2.96 12.82 29.42
N ALA A 251 -1.88 12.36 28.79
CA ALA A 251 -0.84 13.25 28.28
C ALA A 251 -1.10 13.65 26.81
N MET A 252 -0.92 14.93 26.52
CA MET A 252 -0.81 15.50 25.17
C MET A 252 0.64 15.84 24.87
N ILE A 253 1.27 15.06 24.02
CA ILE A 253 2.68 15.20 23.68
C ILE A 253 2.79 15.73 22.26
N SER A 254 3.55 16.80 22.05
CA SER A 254 3.90 17.31 20.73
C SER A 254 5.36 17.03 20.46
N VAL A 255 5.63 16.16 19.49
CA VAL A 255 6.97 15.79 19.05
C VAL A 255 7.27 16.51 17.74
N THR A 256 8.28 17.36 17.75
CA THR A 256 8.79 18.01 16.54
C THR A 256 10.05 17.30 16.10
N THR A 257 10.18 17.03 14.80
CA THR A 257 11.41 16.54 14.19
C THR A 257 11.81 17.42 13.02
N SER A 258 13.08 17.77 12.96
CA SER A 258 13.66 18.54 11.86
C SER A 258 14.13 17.60 10.75
N LEU A 259 13.38 17.52 9.66
CA LEU A 259 13.76 16.74 8.49
C LEU A 259 14.80 17.47 7.64
N SER A 260 15.79 16.73 7.10
CA SER A 260 16.73 17.26 6.10
C SER A 260 16.00 17.59 4.79
N PRO A 261 16.57 18.45 3.93
CA PRO A 261 15.98 18.77 2.63
C PRO A 261 15.72 17.53 1.76
N SER A 262 16.61 16.53 1.80
CA SER A 262 16.43 15.27 1.06
C SER A 262 15.25 14.44 1.58
N MET A 263 15.05 14.39 2.91
CA MET A 263 13.90 13.71 3.50
C MET A 263 12.59 14.44 3.21
N GLN A 264 12.60 15.77 3.23
CA GLN A 264 11.44 16.57 2.85
C GLN A 264 11.04 16.31 1.39
N ALA A 265 12.00 16.31 0.46
CA ALA A 265 11.73 16.00 -0.94
C ALA A 265 11.13 14.59 -1.13
N LYS A 266 11.67 13.58 -0.44
CA LYS A 266 11.10 12.22 -0.47
C LYS A 266 9.66 12.16 0.05
N ARG A 267 9.37 12.88 1.14
CA ARG A 267 8.02 12.99 1.70
C ARG A 267 7.05 13.59 0.69
N GLU A 268 7.39 14.72 0.08
CA GLU A 268 6.49 15.36 -0.90
C GLU A 268 6.23 14.42 -2.10
N THR A 269 7.27 13.79 -2.65
CA THR A 269 7.10 12.80 -3.74
C THR A 269 6.21 11.63 -3.35
N SER A 270 6.31 11.15 -2.10
CA SER A 270 5.45 10.06 -1.61
C SER A 270 4.00 10.50 -1.47
N LEU A 271 3.76 11.70 -0.95
CA LEU A 271 2.41 12.26 -0.83
C LEU A 271 1.78 12.48 -2.20
N ASP A 272 2.54 13.00 -3.16
CA ASP A 272 2.07 13.18 -4.53
C ASP A 272 1.68 11.84 -5.18
N LYS A 273 2.50 10.80 -4.96
CA LYS A 273 2.20 9.45 -5.43
C LYS A 273 0.93 8.88 -4.79
N GLN A 274 0.78 9.00 -3.47
CA GLN A 274 -0.42 8.55 -2.75
C GLN A 274 -1.68 9.28 -3.22
N ASN A 275 -1.62 10.61 -3.35
CA ASN A 275 -2.73 11.42 -3.86
C ASN A 275 -3.10 11.04 -5.30
N TYR A 276 -2.10 10.75 -6.14
CA TYR A 276 -2.33 10.29 -7.50
C TYR A 276 -2.98 8.89 -7.53
N GLU A 277 -2.51 7.95 -6.72
CA GLU A 277 -3.10 6.62 -6.59
C GLU A 277 -4.53 6.69 -6.02
N GLU A 278 -4.79 7.53 -5.03
CA GLU A 278 -6.14 7.77 -4.49
C GLU A 278 -7.05 8.40 -5.54
N MET A 279 -6.56 9.35 -6.33
CA MET A 279 -7.31 9.95 -7.44
C MET A 279 -7.66 8.91 -8.51
N LEU A 280 -6.73 8.02 -8.87
CA LEU A 280 -6.98 6.92 -9.80
C LEU A 280 -7.96 5.88 -9.23
N ALA A 281 -7.88 5.56 -7.95
CA ALA A 281 -8.81 4.67 -7.29
C ALA A 281 -10.21 5.28 -7.22
N ARG A 282 -10.28 6.59 -6.96
CA ARG A 282 -11.52 7.36 -6.98
C ARG A 282 -12.14 7.43 -8.37
N SER A 283 -11.35 7.67 -9.42
CA SER A 283 -11.89 7.68 -10.78
C SER A 283 -12.42 6.30 -11.20
N GLN A 284 -11.70 5.23 -10.84
CA GLN A 284 -12.16 3.85 -11.11
C GLN A 284 -13.42 3.49 -10.30
N SER A 285 -13.51 3.93 -9.05
CA SER A 285 -14.70 3.68 -8.22
C SER A 285 -15.89 4.57 -8.61
N GLU A 286 -15.67 5.78 -9.11
CA GLU A 286 -16.72 6.63 -9.71
C GLU A 286 -17.22 6.07 -11.04
N GLU A 287 -16.38 5.39 -11.82
CA GLU A 287 -16.80 4.63 -13.00
C GLU A 287 -17.65 3.40 -12.63
N LEU A 288 -17.35 2.76 -11.50
CA LEU A 288 -18.08 1.60 -10.96
C LEU A 288 -19.29 1.98 -10.08
N ALA A 289 -19.43 3.25 -9.69
CA ALA A 289 -20.53 3.72 -8.87
C ALA A 289 -21.81 3.79 -9.71
N PRO A 290 -22.99 3.39 -9.16
CA PRO A 290 -24.25 3.55 -9.87
C PRO A 290 -24.47 5.03 -10.16
N THR A 291 -24.38 5.41 -11.44
CA THR A 291 -24.64 6.77 -11.89
C THR A 291 -26.08 7.20 -11.58
N ASP A 292 -26.33 8.51 -11.46
CA ASP A 292 -27.66 9.12 -11.27
C ASP A 292 -28.71 8.43 -12.18
N PRO A 293 -29.83 7.89 -11.64
CA PRO A 293 -30.79 7.08 -12.40
C PRO A 293 -31.31 7.78 -13.66
N LYS A 294 -31.35 9.12 -13.69
CA LYS A 294 -31.78 9.88 -14.88
C LYS A 294 -30.75 9.92 -16.01
N GLN A 295 -29.46 9.88 -15.68
CA GLN A 295 -28.38 9.79 -16.68
C GLN A 295 -28.23 8.35 -17.17
N ASP A 296 -28.48 7.39 -16.28
CA ASP A 296 -28.53 5.96 -16.60
C ASP A 296 -29.66 5.64 -17.58
N ASP A 297 -30.88 6.15 -17.34
CA ASP A 297 -32.04 5.92 -18.23
C ASP A 297 -31.78 6.31 -19.70
N HIS A 298 -31.13 7.46 -19.94
CA HIS A 298 -30.84 7.89 -21.31
C HIS A 298 -29.72 7.06 -21.95
N LYS A 299 -28.63 6.77 -21.21
CA LYS A 299 -27.53 5.96 -21.71
C LYS A 299 -27.99 4.52 -21.97
N GLN A 300 -28.68 3.92 -21.01
CA GLN A 300 -29.24 2.59 -21.11
C GLN A 300 -30.24 2.51 -22.27
N ARG A 301 -31.10 3.51 -22.48
CA ARG A 301 -31.97 3.57 -23.66
C ARG A 301 -31.20 3.54 -24.98
N ILE A 302 -30.08 4.26 -25.08
CA ILE A 302 -29.25 4.25 -26.30
C ILE A 302 -28.55 2.89 -26.47
N ILE A 303 -28.10 2.26 -25.39
CA ILE A 303 -27.54 0.90 -25.41
C ILE A 303 -28.61 -0.09 -25.89
N ASP A 304 -29.78 -0.12 -25.23
CA ASP A 304 -30.90 -1.00 -25.59
C ASP A 304 -31.37 -0.80 -27.04
N LEU A 305 -31.20 0.42 -27.57
CA LEU A 305 -31.52 0.75 -28.96
C LEU A 305 -30.48 0.21 -29.94
N LEU A 306 -29.19 0.37 -29.63
CA LEU A 306 -28.08 0.06 -30.55
C LEU A 306 -27.62 -1.40 -30.47
N THR A 307 -27.76 -2.07 -29.32
CA THR A 307 -27.40 -3.49 -29.15
C THR A 307 -28.06 -4.40 -30.20
N PRO A 308 -29.39 -4.39 -30.42
CA PRO A 308 -29.99 -5.23 -31.45
C PRO A 308 -29.50 -4.85 -32.85
N VAL A 309 -29.29 -3.57 -33.15
CA VAL A 309 -28.77 -3.10 -34.44
C VAL A 309 -27.38 -3.67 -34.70
N ALA A 310 -26.52 -3.65 -33.69
CA ALA A 310 -25.17 -4.21 -33.77
C ALA A 310 -25.15 -5.73 -33.93
N LEU A 311 -26.20 -6.42 -33.46
CA LEU A 311 -26.41 -7.85 -33.68
C LEU A 311 -27.09 -8.17 -35.03
N GLY A 312 -27.35 -7.16 -35.88
CA GLY A 312 -27.99 -7.30 -37.18
C GLY A 312 -29.52 -7.37 -37.12
N GLU A 313 -30.13 -7.06 -35.99
CA GLU A 313 -31.58 -7.02 -35.79
C GLU A 313 -32.15 -5.60 -35.95
N VAL A 314 -33.45 -5.50 -36.23
CA VAL A 314 -34.15 -4.20 -36.28
C VAL A 314 -34.81 -3.95 -34.91
N PRO A 315 -34.46 -2.87 -34.18
CA PRO A 315 -35.03 -2.57 -32.88
C PRO A 315 -36.54 -2.27 -32.96
N SER A 316 -37.24 -2.53 -31.87
CA SER A 316 -38.69 -2.30 -31.78
C SER A 316 -39.05 -0.86 -32.11
N GLY A 317 -40.06 -0.65 -32.98
CA GLY A 317 -40.50 0.69 -33.39
C GLY A 317 -39.64 1.35 -34.46
N PHE A 318 -38.63 0.66 -35.00
CA PHE A 318 -37.86 1.09 -36.16
C PHE A 318 -38.21 0.27 -37.40
N SER A 319 -37.95 0.85 -38.56
CA SER A 319 -38.10 0.20 -39.86
C SER A 319 -36.90 0.54 -40.74
N LEU A 320 -36.42 -0.42 -41.52
CA LEU A 320 -35.34 -0.18 -42.46
C LEU A 320 -35.85 0.71 -43.60
N GLN A 321 -35.13 1.79 -43.88
CA GLN A 321 -35.44 2.66 -45.00
C GLN A 321 -35.22 1.90 -46.32
N GLN A 322 -36.29 1.72 -47.09
CA GLN A 322 -36.26 1.04 -48.39
C GLN A 322 -35.93 1.99 -49.55
N ASP A 323 -36.03 3.30 -49.32
CA ASP A 323 -35.66 4.31 -50.30
C ASP A 323 -34.16 4.32 -50.59
N ARG A 324 -33.80 4.73 -51.81
CA ARG A 324 -32.39 4.87 -52.19
C ARG A 324 -31.68 5.86 -51.27
N LEU A 325 -30.58 5.42 -50.64
CA LEU A 325 -29.71 6.24 -49.79
C LEU A 325 -29.17 7.48 -50.51
N SER A 326 -29.10 7.46 -51.85
CA SER A 326 -28.70 8.62 -52.66
C SER A 326 -29.64 9.83 -52.54
N ARG A 327 -30.86 9.65 -52.02
CA ARG A 327 -31.80 10.76 -51.74
C ARG A 327 -31.53 11.47 -50.41
N ILE A 328 -30.71 10.87 -49.54
CA ILE A 328 -30.33 11.47 -48.26
C ILE A 328 -29.36 12.63 -48.56
N PRO A 329 -29.42 13.76 -47.84
CA PRO A 329 -28.49 14.87 -48.06
C PRO A 329 -27.02 14.42 -47.99
N ALA A 330 -26.17 14.96 -48.88
CA ALA A 330 -24.74 14.66 -48.92
C ALA A 330 -24.00 14.70 -47.55
N PRO A 331 -24.25 15.68 -46.65
CA PRO A 331 -23.59 15.67 -45.34
C PRO A 331 -24.00 14.48 -44.44
N GLU A 332 -25.19 13.92 -44.64
CA GLU A 332 -25.65 12.74 -43.88
C GLU A 332 -25.20 11.42 -44.51
N GLN A 333 -24.87 11.41 -45.81
CA GLN A 333 -24.27 10.23 -46.46
C GLN A 333 -22.82 10.00 -46.03
N SER A 334 -22.15 11.04 -45.52
CA SER A 334 -20.74 11.03 -45.11
C SER A 334 -20.53 11.85 -43.84
N PRO A 335 -21.14 11.45 -42.71
CA PRO A 335 -21.28 12.34 -41.55
C PRO A 335 -20.02 12.46 -40.70
N CYS A 336 -19.07 11.55 -40.87
CA CYS A 336 -17.84 11.51 -40.08
C CYS A 336 -16.69 12.19 -40.82
N ASN A 337 -15.88 12.96 -40.08
CA ASN A 337 -14.68 13.59 -40.63
C ASN A 337 -13.44 12.70 -40.49
N PHE A 338 -13.52 11.49 -41.06
CA PHE A 338 -12.40 10.56 -41.09
C PHE A 338 -11.52 10.80 -42.32
N ASN A 339 -10.22 10.56 -42.18
CA ASN A 339 -9.30 10.52 -43.31
C ASN A 339 -9.34 9.16 -44.05
N MET A 340 -10.37 8.34 -43.85
CA MET A 340 -10.54 7.02 -44.48
C MET A 340 -11.96 6.88 -45.02
N TYR A 341 -12.27 5.78 -45.70
CA TYR A 341 -13.61 5.56 -46.24
C TYR A 341 -14.63 5.44 -45.09
N ALA A 342 -15.65 6.29 -45.12
CA ALA A 342 -16.79 6.22 -44.20
C ALA A 342 -18.06 6.72 -44.89
N LYS A 343 -19.02 5.82 -45.12
CA LYS A 343 -20.25 6.14 -45.83
C LYS A 343 -21.45 5.45 -45.20
N LEU A 344 -22.59 6.12 -45.29
CA LEU A 344 -23.89 5.58 -44.89
C LEU A 344 -24.21 4.33 -45.71
N GLY A 345 -24.32 3.20 -45.03
CA GLY A 345 -24.70 1.91 -45.61
C GLY A 345 -26.18 1.59 -45.43
N GLN A 346 -26.75 1.96 -44.28
CA GLN A 346 -28.17 1.70 -43.97
C GLN A 346 -28.74 2.79 -43.06
N ARG A 347 -30.05 3.00 -43.12
CA ARG A 347 -30.77 3.90 -42.20
C ARG A 347 -32.01 3.22 -41.66
N LEU A 348 -32.16 3.17 -40.35
CA LEU A 348 -33.37 2.75 -39.65
C LEU A 348 -34.14 3.99 -39.23
N VAL A 349 -35.44 4.00 -39.51
CA VAL A 349 -36.33 5.13 -39.24
C VAL A 349 -37.29 4.76 -38.12
N GLY A 350 -37.19 5.49 -37.02
CA GLY A 350 -38.11 5.41 -35.89
C GLY A 350 -39.11 6.55 -35.86
N SER A 351 -39.84 6.63 -34.74
CA SER A 351 -40.83 7.68 -34.49
C SER A 351 -40.18 9.04 -34.24
N ARG A 352 -39.10 9.09 -33.44
CA ARG A 352 -38.40 10.33 -33.04
C ARG A 352 -36.92 10.33 -33.41
N GLU A 353 -36.32 9.16 -33.60
CA GLU A 353 -34.91 8.99 -33.90
C GLU A 353 -34.69 8.32 -35.27
N LEU A 354 -33.51 8.58 -35.84
CA LEU A 354 -32.96 7.85 -36.99
C LEU A 354 -31.68 7.15 -36.53
N ILE A 355 -31.44 5.93 -37.00
CA ILE A 355 -30.18 5.21 -36.76
C ILE A 355 -29.49 5.02 -38.10
N ASP A 356 -28.30 5.57 -38.23
CA ASP A 356 -27.45 5.44 -39.40
C ASP A 356 -26.38 4.38 -39.13
N VAL A 357 -26.32 3.36 -39.97
CA VAL A 357 -25.23 2.38 -39.97
C VAL A 357 -24.22 2.80 -41.03
N ILE A 358 -23.02 3.15 -40.57
CA ILE A 358 -21.92 3.67 -41.38
C ILE A 358 -20.90 2.55 -41.57
N LEU A 359 -20.58 2.24 -42.82
CA LEU A 359 -19.46 1.37 -43.14
C LEU A 359 -18.18 2.18 -43.10
N VAL A 360 -17.26 1.82 -42.20
CA VAL A 360 -15.93 2.41 -42.09
C VAL A 360 -14.91 1.40 -42.58
N LYS A 361 -14.06 1.82 -43.52
CA LYS A 361 -13.00 0.98 -44.09
C LYS A 361 -11.67 1.71 -44.06
N ASN A 362 -10.64 1.03 -43.55
CA ASN A 362 -9.28 1.55 -43.63
C ASN A 362 -8.71 1.32 -45.04
N ASP A 363 -8.76 2.38 -45.86
CA ASP A 363 -8.17 2.42 -47.21
C ASP A 363 -6.69 2.86 -47.20
N LYS A 364 -6.07 3.00 -46.02
CA LYS A 364 -4.68 3.43 -45.85
C LYS A 364 -3.72 2.26 -45.72
N PRO A 365 -2.44 2.45 -46.07
CA PRO A 365 -1.42 1.39 -45.97
C PRO A 365 -0.91 1.15 -44.55
N TYR A 366 -1.48 1.82 -43.54
CA TYR A 366 -1.12 1.67 -42.12
C TYR A 366 -2.39 1.65 -41.26
N GLY A 367 -2.27 1.17 -40.02
CA GLY A 367 -3.40 1.07 -39.09
C GLY A 367 -4.03 2.43 -38.78
N GLN A 368 -5.34 2.43 -38.55
CA GLN A 368 -6.13 3.62 -38.27
C GLN A 368 -7.04 3.39 -37.05
N ILE A 369 -7.19 4.43 -36.23
CA ILE A 369 -8.16 4.45 -35.12
C ILE A 369 -9.47 5.03 -35.65
N VAL A 370 -10.58 4.38 -35.32
CA VAL A 370 -11.93 4.88 -35.60
C VAL A 370 -12.43 5.63 -34.37
N ALA A 371 -12.23 6.95 -34.37
CA ALA A 371 -12.69 7.83 -33.29
C ALA A 371 -14.14 8.28 -33.57
N ASP A 372 -15.11 7.60 -32.96
CA ASP A 372 -16.55 7.86 -33.16
C ASP A 372 -16.97 9.32 -32.87
N GLN A 373 -16.24 10.00 -31.99
CA GLN A 373 -16.36 11.45 -31.73
C GLN A 373 -16.29 12.31 -33.01
N GLN A 374 -15.58 11.88 -34.06
CA GLN A 374 -15.48 12.61 -35.32
C GLN A 374 -16.76 12.55 -36.17
N CYS A 375 -17.75 11.77 -35.74
CA CYS A 375 -19.09 11.71 -36.32
C CYS A 375 -20.11 12.58 -35.57
N MET A 376 -19.71 13.20 -34.45
CA MET A 376 -20.58 14.08 -33.66
C MET A 376 -20.78 15.42 -34.39
N ALA A 377 -22.03 15.69 -34.74
CA ALA A 377 -22.45 16.91 -35.43
C ALA A 377 -23.80 17.40 -34.87
N GLU A 378 -24.26 18.58 -35.30
CA GLU A 378 -25.57 19.10 -34.92
C GLU A 378 -26.68 18.09 -35.27
N GLY A 379 -27.55 17.78 -34.29
CA GLY A 379 -28.61 16.80 -34.41
C GLY A 379 -28.22 15.34 -34.18
N VAL A 380 -26.95 15.04 -33.91
CA VAL A 380 -26.50 13.71 -33.44
C VAL A 380 -26.74 13.59 -31.94
N ILE A 381 -27.43 12.53 -31.53
CA ILE A 381 -27.71 12.18 -30.12
C ILE A 381 -26.57 11.34 -29.57
N ALA A 382 -26.10 10.35 -30.33
CA ALA A 382 -25.03 9.45 -29.94
C ALA A 382 -24.31 8.85 -31.16
N SER A 383 -23.04 8.52 -30.98
CA SER A 383 -22.26 7.63 -31.85
C SER A 383 -21.82 6.41 -31.05
N ALA A 384 -21.75 5.26 -31.70
CA ALA A 384 -21.19 4.05 -31.10
C ALA A 384 -20.47 3.22 -32.15
N LEU A 385 -19.52 2.42 -31.69
CA LEU A 385 -18.76 1.50 -32.51
C LEU A 385 -18.96 0.07 -31.99
N PHE A 386 -19.07 -0.89 -32.90
CA PHE A 386 -19.13 -2.30 -32.57
C PHE A 386 -17.97 -3.04 -33.22
N ASP A 387 -17.54 -4.17 -32.65
CA ASP A 387 -16.42 -5.01 -33.09
C ASP A 387 -15.01 -4.39 -32.89
N LYS A 388 -14.59 -3.45 -33.74
CA LYS A 388 -13.18 -2.96 -33.78
C LYS A 388 -13.03 -1.45 -33.82
N ALA A 389 -12.28 -0.89 -32.86
CA ALA A 389 -11.85 0.51 -32.81
C ALA A 389 -10.54 0.83 -33.52
N TYR A 390 -9.76 -0.20 -33.83
CA TYR A 390 -8.50 -0.08 -34.56
C TYR A 390 -8.54 -1.00 -35.77
N LEU A 391 -8.36 -0.42 -36.96
CA LEU A 391 -8.43 -1.12 -38.23
C LEU A 391 -7.05 -1.21 -38.86
N GLN A 392 -6.61 -2.42 -39.16
CA GLN A 392 -5.48 -2.67 -40.04
C GLN A 392 -5.81 -2.29 -41.50
N PRO A 393 -4.81 -2.13 -42.38
CA PRO A 393 -5.04 -1.85 -43.79
C PRO A 393 -6.02 -2.84 -44.43
N GLY A 394 -7.11 -2.32 -45.01
CA GLY A 394 -8.17 -3.11 -45.64
C GLY A 394 -9.25 -3.64 -44.71
N GLU A 395 -9.10 -3.53 -43.37
CA GLU A 395 -10.15 -3.91 -42.43
C GLU A 395 -11.33 -2.93 -42.45
N GLU A 396 -12.49 -3.45 -42.04
CA GLU A 396 -13.78 -2.77 -42.04
C GLU A 396 -14.46 -2.92 -40.68
N THR A 397 -15.28 -1.95 -40.30
CA THR A 397 -16.12 -1.99 -39.10
C THR A 397 -17.40 -1.16 -39.33
N GLU A 398 -18.41 -1.41 -38.51
CA GLU A 398 -19.67 -0.68 -38.51
C GLU A 398 -19.72 0.33 -37.37
N LEU A 399 -20.10 1.55 -37.72
CA LEU A 399 -20.30 2.65 -36.78
C LEU A 399 -21.76 3.09 -36.83
N TYR A 400 -22.37 3.26 -35.67
CA TYR A 400 -23.78 3.56 -35.51
C TYR A 400 -23.95 5.00 -35.04
N ILE A 401 -24.82 5.75 -35.71
CA ILE A 401 -25.12 7.13 -35.33
C ILE A 401 -26.62 7.25 -35.08
N VAL A 402 -26.98 7.66 -33.87
CA VAL A 402 -28.37 7.99 -33.51
C VAL A 402 -28.57 9.49 -33.72
N ARG A 403 -29.56 9.86 -34.52
CA ARG A 403 -29.93 11.25 -34.81
C ARG A 403 -31.33 11.57 -34.35
N ASP A 404 -31.54 12.82 -33.98
CA ASP A 404 -32.87 13.35 -33.76
C ASP A 404 -33.55 13.70 -35.10
N LYS A 405 -34.63 12.98 -35.42
CA LYS A 405 -35.38 13.16 -36.66
C LYS A 405 -35.96 14.57 -36.80
N LEU A 406 -36.32 15.19 -35.68
CA LEU A 406 -37.00 16.49 -35.63
C LEU A 406 -36.06 17.64 -35.22
N PHE A 407 -34.75 17.45 -35.33
CA PHE A 407 -33.75 18.41 -34.84
C PHE A 407 -33.98 19.83 -35.38
N LYS A 408 -34.12 19.98 -36.71
CA LYS A 408 -34.32 21.27 -37.37
C LYS A 408 -35.62 21.96 -36.94
N GLU A 409 -36.69 21.19 -36.73
CA GLU A 409 -37.97 21.73 -36.27
C GLU A 409 -37.91 22.20 -34.82
N ARG A 410 -37.13 21.52 -33.98
CA ARG A 410 -36.90 21.93 -32.59
C ARG A 410 -36.01 23.16 -32.52
N GLU A 411 -34.92 23.19 -33.28
CA GLU A 411 -34.00 24.32 -33.35
C GLU A 411 -34.74 25.61 -33.73
N ALA A 412 -35.63 25.55 -34.72
CA ALA A 412 -36.45 26.70 -35.16
C ALA A 412 -37.44 27.21 -34.10
N ARG A 413 -37.80 26.40 -33.09
CA ARG A 413 -38.75 26.77 -32.02
C ARG A 413 -38.07 27.31 -30.77
N VAL A 414 -36.76 27.13 -30.63
CA VAL A 414 -36.03 27.51 -29.42
C VAL A 414 -35.50 28.93 -29.56
N THR A 415 -35.94 29.81 -28.67
CA THR A 415 -35.27 31.10 -28.44
C THR A 415 -33.97 30.84 -27.71
N THR A 416 -32.85 30.96 -28.42
CA THR A 416 -31.51 30.75 -27.84
C THR A 416 -30.98 32.03 -27.21
N ARG A 417 -30.18 31.89 -26.15
CA ARG A 417 -29.44 33.02 -25.57
C ARG A 417 -28.37 33.51 -26.56
N PRO A 418 -27.98 34.79 -26.53
CA PRO A 418 -26.83 35.27 -27.31
C PRO A 418 -25.54 34.52 -26.95
N SER A 419 -24.84 34.03 -27.97
CA SER A 419 -23.54 33.37 -27.80
C SER A 419 -22.44 34.41 -27.51
N LEU A 420 -21.56 34.10 -26.57
CA LEU A 420 -20.31 34.87 -26.34
C LEU A 420 -19.24 34.56 -27.40
N ILE A 421 -19.41 33.48 -28.15
CA ILE A 421 -18.55 33.10 -29.26
C ILE A 421 -19.13 33.72 -30.53
N ARG A 422 -18.40 34.66 -31.14
CA ARG A 422 -18.71 35.18 -32.48
C ARG A 422 -18.28 34.09 -33.48
N LYS A 423 -19.26 33.49 -34.19
CA LYS A 423 -19.00 32.51 -35.25
C LYS A 423 -18.35 33.17 -36.47
#